data_AF-A0A9Q4GGG8-F1
#
_entry.id   AF-A0A9Q4GGG8-F1
#
_cell.length_a   1.000
_cell.length_b   1.000
_cell.length_c   1.000
_cell.angle_alpha   90.00
_cell.angle_beta   90.00
_cell.angle_gamma   90.00
#
_symmetry.space_group_name_H-M   'P 1'
#
loop_
_entity.id
_entity.type
_entity.pdbx_description
1 polymer ?
#
loop_
_entity_poly.entity_id
_entity_poly.type
_entity_poly.pdbx_seq_one_letter_code
_entity_poly.pdbx_strand_id
1 'polypeptide(L)'
;MVKEGGIDILEHANRLGPLKDPVALLIFSAGVEKYFHEHRPEDFPRVRTRGHFNRCRIRATPLTPEGRIGGALGVPRRLFINDGHDATDYGTEGDIPGLGNDGSPEEIAVFVHGWLANEEAALGRMSLLRYALELNGYTHPVVGFTWDTDQPAFEWESGKIVAKWNGPKLAQFTADYLRENPETDVRYISNSLGAHPLFSALKSLDDSGFEDAVESATVLGGTVTGESVTEGGEYYEAIRNVVGDLYNYRTPSDRTLGLYYRTLERTDSVGGAGAKGKTPSNYHDRRVGYVPDHFSFLIPDRGCIDEVADDFGVSPPESLRDTEITRRTETFSDA
;
A
#
# COMPACT_ATOMS: atom_id res chain seq x y z
N MET A 1 12.84 18.60 -11.92
CA MET A 1 13.26 19.87 -11.29
C MET A 1 12.39 20.09 -10.05
N VAL A 2 12.62 19.28 -9.02
CA VAL A 2 11.93 19.33 -7.72
C VAL A 2 12.52 20.53 -6.97
N LYS A 3 11.75 21.60 -6.81
CA LYS A 3 12.23 22.82 -6.14
C LYS A 3 12.41 22.54 -4.65
N GLU A 4 13.50 23.06 -4.11
CA GLU A 4 14.05 22.94 -2.74
C GLU A 4 13.03 23.07 -1.59
N GLY A 5 11.84 23.66 -1.81
CA GLY A 5 10.85 23.92 -0.76
C GLY A 5 10.16 22.69 -0.15
N GLY A 6 10.07 21.56 -0.86
CA GLY A 6 9.48 20.33 -0.29
C GLY A 6 10.39 19.64 0.73
N ILE A 7 11.70 19.70 0.49
CA ILE A 7 12.72 19.13 1.38
C ILE A 7 12.82 19.96 2.67
N ASP A 8 12.71 21.29 2.58
CA ASP A 8 12.69 22.18 3.74
C ASP A 8 11.51 21.91 4.71
N ILE A 9 10.35 21.47 4.19
CA ILE A 9 9.20 21.08 5.02
C ILE A 9 9.48 19.77 5.77
N LEU A 10 10.15 18.81 5.11
CA LEU A 10 10.59 17.55 5.72
C LEU A 10 11.67 17.80 6.80
N GLU A 11 12.59 18.74 6.56
CA GLU A 11 13.59 19.15 7.55
C GLU A 11 12.97 19.93 8.73
N HIS A 12 11.96 20.77 8.50
CA HIS A 12 11.31 21.51 9.57
C HIS A 12 10.49 20.59 10.49
N ALA A 13 9.83 19.57 9.94
CA ALA A 13 9.17 18.53 10.71
C ALA A 13 10.16 17.69 11.55
N ASN A 14 11.40 17.53 11.06
CA ASN A 14 12.49 16.88 11.79
C ASN A 14 12.83 17.61 13.11
N ARG A 15 12.70 18.94 13.15
CA ARG A 15 13.02 19.76 14.34
C ARG A 15 12.00 19.64 15.47
N LEU A 16 10.76 19.22 15.18
CA LEU A 16 9.69 19.14 16.19
C LEU A 16 9.72 17.82 17.00
N GLY A 17 10.48 16.83 16.53
CA GLY A 17 10.75 15.58 17.25
C GLY A 17 9.56 14.60 17.30
N PRO A 18 9.81 13.28 17.21
CA PRO A 18 8.78 12.23 17.20
C PRO A 18 8.10 11.97 18.55
N LEU A 19 8.32 12.83 19.54
CA LEU A 19 7.83 12.66 20.90
C LEU A 19 6.71 13.67 21.18
N LYS A 20 5.46 13.32 20.84
CA LYS A 20 4.31 13.38 21.79
C LYS A 20 2.91 13.16 21.20
N ASP A 21 2.70 13.07 19.90
CA ASP A 21 1.33 12.99 19.38
C ASP A 21 1.16 12.13 18.11
N PRO A 22 0.41 11.00 18.16
CA PRO A 22 -0.03 10.27 16.97
C PRO A 22 -0.79 11.15 15.96
N VAL A 23 -1.46 12.21 16.43
CA VAL A 23 -2.17 13.18 15.59
C VAL A 23 -1.20 14.08 14.83
N ALA A 24 -0.05 14.44 15.43
CA ALA A 24 0.96 15.25 14.74
C ALA A 24 1.64 14.48 13.60
N LEU A 25 1.82 13.16 13.75
CA LEU A 25 2.37 12.30 12.70
C LEU A 25 1.35 12.04 11.58
N LEU A 26 0.06 11.93 11.92
CA LEU A 26 -1.04 11.88 10.96
C LEU A 26 -1.16 13.20 10.16
N ILE A 27 -1.00 14.35 10.83
CA ILE A 27 -0.96 15.68 10.21
C ILE A 27 0.29 15.84 9.32
N PHE A 28 1.43 15.27 9.72
CA PHE A 28 2.64 15.24 8.91
C PHE A 28 2.46 14.40 7.64
N SER A 29 1.88 13.20 7.75
CA SER A 29 1.47 12.38 6.59
C SER A 29 0.57 13.18 5.65
N ALA A 30 -0.45 13.86 6.18
CA ALA A 30 -1.35 14.70 5.40
C ALA A 30 -0.64 15.90 4.74
N GLY A 31 0.37 16.49 5.40
CA GLY A 31 1.13 17.63 4.87
C GLY A 31 2.10 17.26 3.74
N VAL A 32 2.82 16.14 3.87
CA VAL A 32 3.69 15.60 2.83
C VAL A 32 2.85 15.11 1.65
N GLU A 33 1.76 14.39 1.91
CA GLU A 33 0.81 13.95 0.87
C GLU A 33 0.22 15.14 0.12
N LYS A 34 -0.13 16.22 0.82
CA LYS A 34 -0.63 17.45 0.19
C LYS A 34 0.43 18.12 -0.68
N TYR A 35 1.69 18.16 -0.26
CA TYR A 35 2.77 18.70 -1.08
C TYR A 35 2.95 17.91 -2.38
N PHE A 36 3.01 16.57 -2.30
CA PHE A 36 3.10 15.73 -3.49
C PHE A 36 1.84 15.82 -4.34
N HIS A 37 0.67 16.05 -3.75
CA HIS A 37 -0.57 16.30 -4.48
C HIS A 37 -0.54 17.63 -5.24
N GLU A 38 -0.06 18.73 -4.65
CA GLU A 38 0.03 20.02 -5.34
C GLU A 38 0.99 19.99 -6.54
N HIS A 39 1.86 18.99 -6.60
CA HIS A 39 2.88 18.82 -7.64
C HIS A 39 2.68 17.55 -8.49
N ARG A 40 1.53 16.89 -8.37
CA ARG A 40 1.24 15.68 -9.16
C ARG A 40 0.62 16.03 -10.51
N PRO A 41 0.76 15.13 -11.50
CA PRO A 41 -0.09 15.15 -12.68
C PRO A 41 -1.54 14.80 -12.30
N GLU A 42 -2.52 15.58 -12.77
CA GLU A 42 -3.95 15.30 -12.56
C GLU A 42 -4.34 13.92 -13.14
N ASP A 43 -3.61 13.47 -14.15
CA ASP A 43 -3.74 12.25 -14.95
C ASP A 43 -2.87 11.08 -14.45
N PHE A 44 -2.48 11.05 -13.17
CA PHE A 44 -1.73 9.90 -12.62
C PHE A 44 -2.45 8.57 -12.93
N PRO A 45 -1.79 7.63 -13.63
CA PRO A 45 -2.42 6.42 -14.12
C PRO A 45 -2.84 5.52 -12.97
N ARG A 46 -4.12 5.15 -12.94
CA ARG A 46 -4.64 4.33 -11.85
C ARG A 46 -5.87 3.51 -12.22
N VAL A 47 -5.95 2.35 -11.59
CA VAL A 47 -7.16 1.56 -11.44
C VAL A 47 -7.99 2.16 -10.30
N ARG A 48 -9.29 2.31 -10.52
CA ARG A 48 -10.21 2.96 -9.57
C ARG A 48 -11.41 2.07 -9.28
N THR A 49 -11.64 1.84 -8.00
CA THR A 49 -12.83 1.16 -7.47
C THR A 49 -13.56 2.02 -6.43
N ARG A 50 -13.15 3.29 -6.28
CA ARG A 50 -13.82 4.27 -5.42
C ARG A 50 -15.28 4.42 -5.83
N GLY A 51 -16.19 4.27 -4.88
CA GLY A 51 -17.62 4.30 -5.11
C GLY A 51 -18.23 2.94 -5.50
N HIS A 52 -17.45 1.85 -5.59
CA HIS A 52 -18.01 0.52 -5.86
C HIS A 52 -18.70 -0.08 -4.62
N PHE A 53 -18.39 0.43 -3.42
CA PHE A 53 -18.94 -0.10 -2.18
C PHE A 53 -19.80 0.94 -1.46
N ASN A 54 -20.94 0.52 -0.95
CA ASN A 54 -21.78 1.38 -0.15
C ASN A 54 -21.17 1.59 1.23
N ARG A 55 -20.89 2.84 1.58
CA ARG A 55 -20.39 3.22 2.90
C ARG A 55 -21.51 3.39 3.94
N CYS A 56 -22.79 3.43 3.54
CA CYS A 56 -23.97 3.54 4.41
C CYS A 56 -25.28 3.38 3.61
N ARG A 57 -26.11 2.36 3.86
CA ARG A 57 -27.59 2.48 3.81
C ARG A 57 -28.31 1.27 4.41
N ILE A 58 -29.03 1.50 5.51
CA ILE A 58 -30.39 0.96 5.69
C ILE A 58 -31.29 2.17 6.01
N ARG A 59 -32.53 2.15 5.51
CA ARG A 59 -33.56 3.15 5.84
C ARG A 59 -33.75 3.15 7.37
N ALA A 60 -33.40 4.26 8.03
CA ALA A 60 -33.42 4.36 9.49
C ALA A 60 -34.79 3.97 10.07
N THR A 61 -34.81 2.93 10.90
CA THR A 61 -35.92 2.65 11.82
C THR A 61 -35.35 2.62 13.24
N PRO A 62 -36.16 2.75 14.31
CA PRO A 62 -35.64 2.78 15.69
C PRO A 62 -34.77 1.57 16.10
N LEU A 63 -34.86 0.47 15.35
CA LEU A 63 -34.17 -0.81 15.58
C LEU A 63 -33.01 -1.08 14.60
N THR A 64 -32.75 -0.22 13.60
CA THR A 64 -31.56 -0.37 12.73
C THR A 64 -30.29 0.12 13.45
N PRO A 65 -29.07 -0.21 12.95
CA PRO A 65 -27.82 0.27 13.54
C PRO A 65 -27.75 1.79 13.73
N GLU A 66 -28.47 2.59 12.91
CA GLU A 66 -28.59 4.04 13.07
C GLU A 66 -29.78 4.48 13.96
N GLY A 67 -30.63 3.55 14.41
CA GLY A 67 -31.71 3.79 15.37
C GLY A 67 -31.20 3.93 16.80
N ARG A 68 -31.93 4.68 17.64
CA ARG A 68 -31.59 4.94 19.05
C ARG A 68 -31.21 3.69 19.85
N ILE A 69 -31.72 2.52 19.47
CA ILE A 69 -31.51 1.24 20.14
C ILE A 69 -30.41 0.39 19.44
N GLY A 70 -30.36 0.39 18.10
CA GLY A 70 -29.42 -0.48 17.36
C GLY A 70 -27.96 -0.04 17.42
N GLY A 71 -27.68 1.27 17.51
CA GLY A 71 -26.32 1.78 17.70
C GLY A 71 -25.72 1.44 19.07
N ALA A 72 -26.56 1.29 20.10
CA ALA A 72 -26.13 0.88 21.44
C ALA A 72 -25.85 -0.63 21.56
N LEU A 73 -26.31 -1.44 20.60
CA LEU A 73 -26.20 -2.90 20.61
C LEU A 73 -25.11 -3.45 19.67
N GLY A 74 -24.33 -2.59 19.00
CA GLY A 74 -23.18 -3.01 18.19
C GLY A 74 -23.54 -3.82 16.94
N VAL A 75 -24.73 -3.61 16.35
CA VAL A 75 -25.13 -4.31 15.12
C VAL A 75 -24.31 -3.77 13.93
N PRO A 76 -23.55 -4.62 13.20
CA PRO A 76 -22.74 -4.16 12.08
C PRO A 76 -23.62 -3.56 10.97
N ARG A 77 -23.20 -2.42 10.42
CA ARG A 77 -23.80 -1.86 9.20
C ARG A 77 -23.62 -2.88 8.07
N ARG A 78 -24.68 -3.16 7.31
CA ARG A 78 -24.56 -4.06 6.15
C ARG A 78 -23.80 -3.35 5.04
N LEU A 79 -22.64 -3.88 4.66
CA LEU A 79 -21.86 -3.47 3.50
C LEU A 79 -22.36 -4.21 2.26
N PHE A 80 -22.40 -3.52 1.12
CA PHE A 80 -22.78 -4.09 -0.17
C PHE A 80 -21.97 -3.42 -1.28
N ILE A 81 -21.83 -4.12 -2.40
CA ILE A 81 -21.40 -3.54 -3.67
C ILE A 81 -22.57 -2.69 -4.20
N ASN A 82 -22.28 -1.48 -4.70
CA ASN A 82 -23.27 -0.56 -5.24
C ASN A 82 -23.83 -1.09 -6.57
N ASP A 83 -25.09 -0.74 -6.85
CA ASP A 83 -25.75 -1.12 -8.11
C ASP A 83 -24.91 -0.70 -9.32
N GLY A 84 -24.71 -1.61 -10.27
CA GLY A 84 -23.88 -1.38 -11.47
C GLY A 84 -22.42 -1.83 -11.33
N HIS A 85 -22.01 -2.25 -10.13
CA HIS A 85 -20.70 -2.84 -9.86
C HIS A 85 -20.86 -4.31 -9.43
N ASP A 86 -19.79 -5.09 -9.57
CA ASP A 86 -19.75 -6.50 -9.15
C ASP A 86 -18.47 -6.80 -8.35
N ALA A 87 -18.09 -8.08 -8.22
CA ALA A 87 -16.92 -8.46 -7.44
C ALA A 87 -15.60 -8.15 -8.13
N THR A 88 -15.57 -8.03 -9.46
CA THR A 88 -14.34 -7.99 -10.26
C THR A 88 -14.22 -6.73 -11.13
N ASP A 89 -15.30 -5.97 -11.33
CA ASP A 89 -15.28 -4.75 -12.13
C ASP A 89 -14.38 -3.65 -11.55
N TYR A 90 -13.75 -2.88 -12.44
CA TYR A 90 -12.92 -1.73 -12.09
C TYR A 90 -13.02 -0.66 -13.19
N GLY A 91 -12.75 0.59 -12.82
CA GLY A 91 -12.50 1.67 -13.77
C GLY A 91 -11.02 1.99 -13.87
N THR A 92 -10.66 2.82 -14.85
CA THR A 92 -9.31 3.39 -15.00
C THR A 92 -9.40 4.91 -15.11
N GLU A 93 -8.34 5.59 -14.69
CA GLU A 93 -8.18 7.03 -14.87
C GLU A 93 -6.70 7.35 -15.14
N GLY A 94 -6.45 8.32 -16.03
CA GLY A 94 -5.14 8.49 -16.63
C GLY A 94 -4.85 7.41 -17.68
N ASP A 95 -3.73 7.56 -18.37
CA ASP A 95 -3.29 6.62 -19.41
C ASP A 95 -2.41 5.53 -18.78
N ILE A 96 -2.91 4.29 -18.72
CA ILE A 96 -2.16 3.15 -18.17
C ILE A 96 -1.36 2.52 -19.33
N PRO A 97 -0.02 2.61 -19.33
CA PRO A 97 0.78 2.04 -20.42
C PRO A 97 0.53 0.55 -20.60
N GLY A 98 0.40 0.09 -21.85
CA GLY A 98 0.05 -1.29 -22.19
C GLY A 98 -1.46 -1.58 -22.18
N LEU A 99 -2.31 -0.69 -21.67
CA LEU A 99 -3.76 -0.87 -21.71
C LEU A 99 -4.38 -0.04 -22.83
N GLY A 100 -4.87 -0.68 -23.89
CA GLY A 100 -5.78 -0.04 -24.84
C GLY A 100 -5.21 0.86 -25.93
N ASN A 101 -3.90 0.92 -26.22
CA ASN A 101 -3.32 1.08 -27.60
C ASN A 101 -1.81 1.39 -27.74
N ASP A 102 -1.03 1.58 -26.67
CA ASP A 102 0.41 1.86 -26.80
C ASP A 102 1.27 0.74 -26.20
N GLY A 103 2.41 0.46 -26.84
CA GLY A 103 3.21 -0.76 -26.66
C GLY A 103 3.43 -1.20 -25.21
N SER A 104 3.45 -2.52 -25.02
CA SER A 104 3.62 -3.17 -23.72
C SER A 104 4.96 -2.77 -23.09
N PRO A 105 4.96 -2.16 -21.89
CA PRO A 105 6.20 -1.93 -21.15
C PRO A 105 6.82 -3.27 -20.75
N GLU A 106 8.12 -3.29 -20.48
CA GLU A 106 8.76 -4.50 -19.94
C GLU A 106 8.20 -4.85 -18.55
N GLU A 107 7.83 -3.84 -17.77
CA GLU A 107 7.34 -4.03 -16.41
C GLU A 107 6.36 -2.91 -16.03
N ILE A 108 5.42 -3.19 -15.12
CA ILE A 108 4.68 -2.18 -14.35
C ILE A 108 4.71 -2.46 -12.84
N ALA A 109 4.70 -1.40 -12.02
CA ALA A 109 4.45 -1.50 -10.59
C ALA A 109 3.06 -0.96 -10.23
N VAL A 110 2.23 -1.79 -9.60
CA VAL A 110 0.89 -1.40 -9.11
C VAL A 110 0.95 -1.11 -7.61
N PHE A 111 0.68 0.15 -7.24
CA PHE A 111 0.69 0.59 -5.85
C PHE A 111 -0.70 0.62 -5.22
N VAL A 112 -0.88 -0.18 -4.16
CA VAL A 112 -2.09 -0.26 -3.35
C VAL A 112 -1.93 0.55 -2.07
N HIS A 113 -2.58 1.70 -2.00
CA HIS A 113 -2.46 2.60 -0.85
C HIS A 113 -3.19 2.08 0.42
N GLY A 114 -2.70 2.54 1.58
CA GLY A 114 -3.26 2.22 2.89
C GLY A 114 -4.45 3.10 3.31
N TRP A 115 -4.88 2.92 4.57
CA TRP A 115 -6.07 3.52 5.18
C TRP A 115 -5.99 5.04 5.36
N LEU A 116 -7.14 5.66 5.64
CA LEU A 116 -7.31 7.11 5.84
C LEU A 116 -6.82 7.94 4.65
N ALA A 117 -7.12 7.47 3.44
CA ALA A 117 -6.82 8.18 2.20
C ALA A 117 -8.12 8.46 1.42
N ASN A 118 -8.50 9.74 1.36
CA ASN A 118 -9.41 10.20 0.32
C ASN A 118 -8.68 10.19 -1.04
N GLU A 119 -9.35 10.61 -2.12
CA GLU A 119 -8.74 10.57 -3.45
C GLU A 119 -7.46 11.40 -3.55
N GLU A 120 -7.46 12.61 -3.00
CA GLU A 120 -6.30 13.50 -2.94
C GLU A 120 -5.11 12.89 -2.18
N ALA A 121 -5.35 12.36 -0.97
CA ALA A 121 -4.32 11.72 -0.16
C ALA A 121 -3.76 10.44 -0.81
N ALA A 122 -4.63 9.63 -1.43
CA ALA A 122 -4.19 8.43 -2.17
C ALA A 122 -3.23 8.80 -3.30
N LEU A 123 -3.57 9.84 -4.07
CA LEU A 123 -2.76 10.33 -5.17
C LEU A 123 -1.44 10.96 -4.71
N GLY A 124 -1.45 11.65 -3.56
CA GLY A 124 -0.23 12.12 -2.90
C GLY A 124 0.72 10.96 -2.54
N ARG A 125 0.20 9.87 -1.96
CA ARG A 125 1.00 8.68 -1.62
C ARG A 125 1.54 7.95 -2.85
N MET A 126 0.72 7.82 -3.90
CA MET A 126 1.15 7.25 -5.18
C MET A 126 2.29 8.05 -5.79
N SER A 127 2.17 9.38 -5.78
CA SER A 127 3.19 10.28 -6.29
C SER A 127 4.49 10.23 -5.47
N LEU A 128 4.38 10.14 -4.14
CA LEU A 128 5.52 9.97 -3.24
C LEU A 128 6.26 8.67 -3.51
N LEU A 129 5.54 7.54 -3.62
CA LEU A 129 6.18 6.26 -3.93
C LEU A 129 6.88 6.31 -5.29
N ARG A 130 6.21 6.81 -6.34
CA ARG A 130 6.82 6.93 -7.67
C ARG A 130 8.10 7.76 -7.61
N TYR A 131 8.06 8.91 -6.94
CA TYR A 131 9.24 9.75 -6.75
C TYR A 131 10.37 9.01 -6.01
N ALA A 132 10.05 8.29 -4.94
CA ALA A 132 11.04 7.54 -4.18
C ALA A 132 11.65 6.38 -5.00
N LEU A 133 10.86 5.70 -5.83
CA LEU A 133 11.34 4.67 -6.75
C LEU A 133 12.25 5.26 -7.84
N GLU A 134 11.84 6.38 -8.46
CA GLU A 134 12.62 7.10 -9.48
C GLU A 134 13.99 7.55 -8.95
N LEU A 135 14.06 8.05 -7.71
CA LEU A 135 15.33 8.41 -7.05
C LEU A 135 16.29 7.21 -6.93
N ASN A 136 15.75 5.99 -6.86
CA ASN A 136 16.52 4.76 -6.77
C ASN A 136 16.73 4.07 -8.12
N GLY A 137 16.41 4.75 -9.23
CA GLY A 137 16.68 4.27 -10.59
C GLY A 137 15.56 3.44 -11.22
N TYR A 138 14.41 3.31 -10.56
CA TYR A 138 13.25 2.61 -11.13
C TYR A 138 12.58 3.50 -12.17
N THR A 139 12.58 3.06 -13.43
CA THR A 139 12.11 3.87 -14.57
C THR A 139 10.85 3.32 -15.24
N HIS A 140 10.32 2.20 -14.75
CA HIS A 140 9.10 1.59 -15.28
C HIS A 140 7.85 2.30 -14.78
N PRO A 141 6.71 2.20 -15.50
CA PRO A 141 5.45 2.82 -15.09
C PRO A 141 4.99 2.39 -13.69
N VAL A 142 4.58 3.39 -12.89
CA VAL A 142 3.92 3.18 -11.60
C VAL A 142 2.43 3.50 -11.75
N VAL A 143 1.58 2.50 -11.55
CA VAL A 143 0.12 2.58 -11.64
C VAL A 143 -0.48 2.55 -10.24
N GLY A 144 -1.39 3.46 -9.93
CA GLY A 144 -2.09 3.45 -8.65
C GLY A 144 -3.26 2.45 -8.64
N PHE A 145 -3.56 1.85 -7.49
CA PHE A 145 -4.83 1.18 -7.25
C PHE A 145 -5.57 1.92 -6.15
N THR A 146 -6.66 2.62 -6.50
CA THR A 146 -7.40 3.46 -5.57
C THR A 146 -8.79 2.95 -5.23
N TRP A 147 -9.09 2.93 -3.94
CA TRP A 147 -10.27 2.31 -3.37
C TRP A 147 -10.80 3.08 -2.15
N ASP A 148 -12.01 2.71 -1.71
CA ASP A 148 -12.69 3.39 -0.61
C ASP A 148 -12.08 3.08 0.76
N THR A 149 -11.21 3.97 1.26
CA THR A 149 -10.43 3.73 2.49
C THR A 149 -10.35 4.94 3.45
N ASP A 150 -11.14 5.97 3.23
CA ASP A 150 -11.23 7.17 4.09
C ASP A 150 -12.33 7.06 5.16
N GLN A 151 -12.74 5.85 5.54
CA GLN A 151 -13.68 5.68 6.65
C GLN A 151 -13.02 6.06 7.98
N PRO A 152 -13.78 6.62 8.95
CA PRO A 152 -13.27 6.96 10.27
C PRO A 152 -12.72 5.76 11.04
N ALA A 153 -11.90 6.03 12.06
CA ALA A 153 -11.20 4.99 12.81
C ALA A 153 -12.12 3.92 13.45
N PHE A 154 -13.31 4.31 13.87
CA PHE A 154 -14.30 3.39 14.47
C PHE A 154 -14.96 2.45 13.45
N GLU A 155 -14.74 2.64 12.15
CA GLU A 155 -15.23 1.76 11.08
C GLU A 155 -14.14 0.83 10.53
N TRP A 156 -13.06 0.61 11.29
CA TRP A 156 -11.93 -0.24 10.93
C TRP A 156 -12.32 -1.61 10.36
N GLU A 157 -13.26 -2.32 11.00
CA GLU A 157 -13.75 -3.62 10.50
C GLU A 157 -14.38 -3.51 9.11
N SER A 158 -15.13 -2.44 8.87
CA SER A 158 -15.70 -2.18 7.55
C SER A 158 -14.62 -1.86 6.53
N GLY A 159 -13.61 -1.09 6.94
CA GLY A 159 -12.41 -0.82 6.15
C GLY A 159 -11.71 -2.11 5.70
N LYS A 160 -11.46 -3.06 6.62
CA LYS A 160 -10.86 -4.37 6.29
C LYS A 160 -11.71 -5.19 5.32
N ILE A 161 -13.03 -5.21 5.49
CA ILE A 161 -13.94 -5.93 4.59
C ILE A 161 -13.88 -5.33 3.19
N VAL A 162 -14.00 -4.00 3.07
CA VAL A 162 -13.87 -3.30 1.79
C VAL A 162 -12.49 -3.53 1.17
N ALA A 163 -11.43 -3.54 1.98
CA ALA A 163 -10.07 -3.82 1.53
C ALA A 163 -9.97 -5.23 0.91
N LYS A 164 -10.48 -6.27 1.61
CA LYS A 164 -10.53 -7.63 1.07
C LYS A 164 -11.39 -7.73 -0.20
N TRP A 165 -12.54 -7.05 -0.25
CA TRP A 165 -13.41 -7.03 -1.43
C TRP A 165 -12.81 -6.33 -2.65
N ASN A 166 -11.77 -5.52 -2.46
CA ASN A 166 -11.00 -4.95 -3.57
C ASN A 166 -9.96 -5.90 -4.14
N GLY A 167 -9.62 -6.99 -3.44
CA GLY A 167 -8.66 -7.98 -3.94
C GLY A 167 -9.07 -8.61 -5.27
N PRO A 168 -10.29 -9.17 -5.41
CA PRO A 168 -10.76 -9.72 -6.67
C PRO A 168 -10.77 -8.70 -7.83
N LYS A 169 -10.95 -7.41 -7.55
CA LYS A 169 -10.89 -6.33 -8.55
C LYS A 169 -9.47 -6.06 -9.03
N LEU A 170 -8.52 -6.03 -8.10
CA LEU A 170 -7.09 -5.93 -8.43
C LEU A 170 -6.62 -7.17 -9.20
N ALA A 171 -7.06 -8.37 -8.79
CA ALA A 171 -6.79 -9.61 -9.53
C ALA A 171 -7.35 -9.57 -10.95
N GLN A 172 -8.58 -9.09 -11.12
CA GLN A 172 -9.19 -8.95 -12.45
C GLN A 172 -8.42 -7.97 -13.33
N PHE A 173 -8.02 -6.81 -12.79
CA PHE A 173 -7.16 -5.88 -13.51
C PHE A 173 -5.87 -6.55 -14.00
N THR A 174 -5.18 -7.28 -13.13
CA THR A 174 -3.93 -7.96 -13.49
C THR A 174 -4.16 -9.05 -14.53
N ALA A 175 -5.22 -9.86 -14.39
CA ALA A 175 -5.58 -10.87 -15.37
C ALA A 175 -5.91 -10.27 -16.75
N ASP A 176 -6.57 -9.11 -16.78
CA ASP A 176 -6.87 -8.40 -18.02
C ASP A 176 -5.62 -7.77 -18.63
N TYR A 177 -4.78 -7.16 -17.79
CA TYR A 177 -3.52 -6.54 -18.20
C TYR A 177 -2.55 -7.55 -18.82
N LEU A 178 -2.35 -8.70 -18.17
CA LEU A 178 -1.50 -9.79 -18.68
C LEU A 178 -2.06 -10.44 -19.94
N ARG A 179 -3.38 -10.40 -20.15
CA ARG A 179 -3.97 -10.89 -21.40
C ARG A 179 -3.61 -10.00 -22.58
N GLU A 180 -3.53 -8.69 -22.35
CA GLU A 180 -3.10 -7.71 -23.35
C GLU A 180 -1.56 -7.64 -23.47
N ASN A 181 -0.86 -7.91 -22.37
CA ASN A 181 0.59 -7.75 -22.23
C ASN A 181 1.22 -9.00 -21.58
N PRO A 182 1.24 -10.15 -22.27
CA PRO A 182 1.64 -11.43 -21.67
C PRO A 182 3.12 -11.53 -21.30
N GLU A 183 3.96 -10.65 -21.84
CA GLU A 183 5.41 -10.60 -21.57
C GLU A 183 5.79 -9.48 -20.59
N THR A 184 4.81 -8.73 -20.05
CA THR A 184 5.08 -7.64 -19.10
C THR A 184 5.10 -8.17 -17.68
N ASP A 185 6.17 -7.85 -16.95
CA ASP A 185 6.27 -8.15 -15.53
C ASP A 185 5.34 -7.24 -14.72
N VAL A 186 4.50 -7.83 -13.87
CA VAL A 186 3.62 -7.08 -12.96
C VAL A 186 4.15 -7.18 -11.54
N ARG A 187 4.54 -6.05 -10.95
CA ARG A 187 4.91 -5.96 -9.53
C ARG A 187 3.78 -5.34 -8.72
N TYR A 188 3.56 -5.84 -7.50
CA TYR A 188 2.68 -5.19 -6.52
C TYR A 188 3.49 -4.51 -5.43
N ILE A 189 3.06 -3.32 -5.02
CA ILE A 189 3.56 -2.63 -3.83
C ILE A 189 2.36 -2.23 -3.00
N SER A 190 2.38 -2.49 -1.70
CA SER A 190 1.31 -2.05 -0.80
C SER A 190 1.86 -1.38 0.43
N ASN A 191 1.05 -0.53 1.04
CA ASN A 191 1.35 0.06 2.34
C ASN A 191 0.19 -0.14 3.32
N SER A 192 0.51 -0.52 4.57
CA SER A 192 -0.45 -0.58 5.67
C SER A 192 -1.67 -1.47 5.33
N LEU A 193 -2.89 -0.93 5.43
CA LEU A 193 -4.14 -1.62 5.08
C LEU A 193 -4.21 -2.07 3.61
N GLY A 194 -3.40 -1.47 2.72
CA GLY A 194 -3.24 -1.89 1.33
C GLY A 194 -2.70 -3.32 1.17
N ALA A 195 -2.18 -3.93 2.24
CA ALA A 195 -1.84 -5.35 2.25
C ALA A 195 -3.08 -6.25 2.02
N HIS A 196 -4.27 -5.86 2.50
CA HIS A 196 -5.47 -6.70 2.36
C HIS A 196 -5.93 -6.87 0.90
N PRO A 197 -6.08 -5.81 0.08
CA PRO A 197 -6.37 -5.99 -1.34
C PRO A 197 -5.26 -6.76 -2.05
N LEU A 198 -3.98 -6.51 -1.75
CA LEU A 198 -2.86 -7.23 -2.35
C LEU A 198 -2.94 -8.73 -2.08
N PHE A 199 -2.97 -9.16 -0.81
CA PHE A 199 -3.03 -10.59 -0.47
C PHE A 199 -4.33 -11.25 -0.95
N SER A 200 -5.45 -10.52 -0.90
CA SER A 200 -6.71 -11.01 -1.44
C SER A 200 -6.69 -11.12 -2.97
N ALA A 201 -5.94 -10.28 -3.68
CA ALA A 201 -5.74 -10.38 -5.12
C ALA A 201 -4.91 -11.61 -5.49
N LEU A 202 -3.79 -11.84 -4.80
CA LEU A 202 -3.00 -13.07 -4.97
C LEU A 202 -3.87 -14.31 -4.76
N LYS A 203 -4.69 -14.31 -3.71
CA LYS A 203 -5.64 -15.41 -3.47
C LYS A 203 -6.65 -15.58 -4.59
N SER A 204 -7.23 -14.49 -5.10
CA SER A 204 -8.20 -14.56 -6.20
C SER A 204 -7.57 -15.04 -7.52
N LEU A 205 -6.31 -14.70 -7.78
CA LEU A 205 -5.54 -15.21 -8.92
C LEU A 205 -5.29 -16.72 -8.78
N ASP A 206 -4.83 -17.17 -7.61
CA ASP A 206 -4.59 -18.59 -7.27
C ASP A 206 -5.90 -19.41 -7.42
N ASP A 207 -6.99 -18.93 -6.81
CA ASP A 207 -8.31 -19.56 -6.90
C ASP A 207 -8.83 -19.61 -8.36
N SER A 208 -8.34 -18.73 -9.23
CA SER A 208 -8.68 -18.67 -10.67
C SER A 208 -7.70 -19.45 -11.56
N GLY A 209 -6.69 -20.10 -10.98
CA GLY A 209 -5.72 -20.94 -11.69
C GLY A 209 -4.59 -20.17 -12.37
N PHE A 210 -4.34 -18.92 -11.98
CA PHE A 210 -3.13 -18.21 -12.40
C PHE A 210 -1.93 -18.70 -11.57
N GLU A 211 -0.81 -18.90 -12.24
CA GLU A 211 0.50 -19.22 -11.64
C GLU A 211 1.50 -18.19 -12.15
N ASP A 212 2.46 -17.78 -11.32
CA ASP A 212 3.54 -16.83 -11.65
C ASP A 212 3.04 -15.53 -12.33
N ALA A 213 1.84 -15.07 -11.99
CA ALA A 213 1.21 -13.89 -12.60
C ALA A 213 1.72 -12.56 -12.04
N VAL A 214 2.46 -12.58 -10.93
CA VAL A 214 3.03 -11.39 -10.30
C VAL A 214 4.52 -11.64 -10.12
N GLU A 215 5.37 -10.85 -10.76
CA GLU A 215 6.83 -11.01 -10.69
C GLU A 215 7.33 -10.83 -9.25
N SER A 216 6.85 -9.80 -8.56
CA SER A 216 7.11 -9.63 -7.13
C SER A 216 6.02 -8.85 -6.41
N ALA A 217 5.91 -9.04 -5.09
CA ALA A 217 5.02 -8.29 -4.23
C ALA A 217 5.76 -7.71 -3.02
N THR A 218 5.62 -6.41 -2.80
CA THR A 218 6.20 -5.69 -1.66
C THR A 218 5.10 -5.24 -0.70
N VAL A 219 5.28 -5.50 0.59
CA VAL A 219 4.35 -5.12 1.65
C VAL A 219 5.09 -4.24 2.66
N LEU A 220 4.75 -2.95 2.69
CA LEU A 220 5.34 -1.96 3.59
C LEU A 220 4.45 -1.77 4.82
N GLY A 221 4.85 -2.33 5.97
CA GLY A 221 4.08 -2.20 7.22
C GLY A 221 2.68 -2.81 7.14
N GLY A 222 2.54 -3.99 6.51
CA GLY A 222 1.24 -4.60 6.22
C GLY A 222 0.42 -5.02 7.46
N THR A 223 -0.91 -4.97 7.31
CA THR A 223 -1.88 -5.24 8.40
C THR A 223 -2.54 -6.62 8.35
N VAL A 224 -2.10 -7.56 7.50
CA VAL A 224 -2.59 -8.96 7.61
C VAL A 224 -1.93 -9.67 8.79
N THR A 225 -2.56 -10.72 9.31
CA THR A 225 -2.05 -11.43 10.49
C THR A 225 -0.80 -12.22 10.15
N GLY A 226 0.14 -12.33 11.09
CA GLY A 226 1.39 -13.08 10.87
C GLY A 226 1.20 -14.57 10.54
N GLU A 227 0.10 -15.17 10.96
CA GLU A 227 -0.24 -16.58 10.69
C GLU A 227 -0.83 -16.76 9.28
N SER A 228 -1.47 -15.73 8.71
CA SER A 228 -2.14 -15.83 7.40
C SER A 228 -1.19 -16.13 6.24
N VAL A 229 0.10 -15.81 6.39
CA VAL A 229 1.15 -16.01 5.36
C VAL A 229 2.01 -17.25 5.61
N THR A 230 1.65 -18.08 6.60
CA THR A 230 2.41 -19.28 7.00
C THR A 230 1.66 -20.55 6.65
N GLU A 231 2.32 -21.71 6.69
CA GLU A 231 1.75 -23.01 6.31
C GLU A 231 0.38 -23.25 6.96
N GLY A 232 -0.65 -23.49 6.14
CA GLY A 232 -2.06 -23.61 6.57
C GLY A 232 -2.82 -22.28 6.75
N GLY A 233 -2.14 -21.15 6.57
CA GLY A 233 -2.72 -19.80 6.57
C GLY A 233 -3.44 -19.44 5.28
N GLU A 234 -4.30 -18.41 5.36
CA GLU A 234 -5.21 -17.95 4.28
C GLU A 234 -4.49 -17.68 2.93
N TYR A 235 -3.26 -17.18 2.98
CA TYR A 235 -2.52 -16.68 1.81
C TYR A 235 -1.30 -17.53 1.44
N TYR A 236 -0.99 -18.60 2.19
CA TYR A 236 0.23 -19.39 1.98
C TYR A 236 0.37 -19.95 0.56
N GLU A 237 -0.66 -20.64 0.06
CA GLU A 237 -0.65 -21.25 -1.27
C GLU A 237 -0.61 -20.17 -2.36
N ALA A 238 -1.40 -19.11 -2.21
CA ALA A 238 -1.42 -17.99 -3.15
C ALA A 238 -0.05 -17.29 -3.25
N ILE A 239 0.65 -17.09 -2.12
CA ILE A 239 2.02 -16.55 -2.13
C ILE A 239 2.95 -17.51 -2.87
N ARG A 240 2.83 -18.82 -2.62
CA ARG A 240 3.71 -19.81 -3.23
C ARG A 240 3.51 -19.94 -4.75
N ASN A 241 2.26 -19.84 -5.22
CA ASN A 241 1.89 -20.20 -6.60
C ASN A 241 1.83 -18.98 -7.54
N VAL A 242 1.44 -17.80 -7.05
CA VAL A 242 1.08 -16.66 -7.90
C VAL A 242 2.20 -15.64 -8.05
N VAL A 243 3.06 -15.51 -7.03
CA VAL A 243 4.09 -14.47 -6.99
C VAL A 243 5.48 -15.08 -7.04
N GLY A 244 6.38 -14.49 -7.85
CA GLY A 244 7.79 -14.86 -7.90
C GLY A 244 8.43 -14.72 -6.52
N ASP A 245 8.57 -13.49 -6.01
CA ASP A 245 9.04 -13.19 -4.66
C ASP A 245 8.14 -12.19 -3.91
N LEU A 246 7.85 -12.47 -2.63
CA LEU A 246 7.12 -11.56 -1.74
C LEU A 246 8.02 -11.03 -0.63
N TYR A 247 8.17 -9.71 -0.56
CA TYR A 247 8.96 -9.00 0.45
C TYR A 247 8.07 -8.28 1.47
N ASN A 248 8.08 -8.75 2.72
CA ASN A 248 7.42 -8.06 3.83
C ASN A 248 8.41 -7.17 4.57
N TYR A 249 8.34 -5.86 4.33
CA TYR A 249 9.11 -4.86 5.05
C TYR A 249 8.39 -4.47 6.33
N ARG A 250 9.04 -4.78 7.46
CA ARG A 250 8.51 -4.52 8.80
C ARG A 250 9.48 -3.73 9.65
N THR A 251 8.92 -2.88 10.52
CA THR A 251 9.69 -2.20 11.56
C THR A 251 9.09 -2.47 12.94
N PRO A 252 9.90 -2.90 13.93
CA PRO A 252 9.42 -3.04 15.32
C PRO A 252 9.10 -1.67 15.96
N SER A 253 9.54 -0.57 15.34
CA SER A 253 9.25 0.81 15.76
C SER A 253 7.84 1.27 15.36
N ASP A 254 7.09 0.43 14.64
CA ASP A 254 5.72 0.68 14.24
C ASP A 254 4.76 0.63 15.43
N ARG A 255 4.57 1.77 16.10
CA ARG A 255 3.64 1.88 17.23
C ARG A 255 2.19 1.81 16.79
N THR A 256 1.87 2.13 15.53
CA THR A 256 0.51 2.03 14.98
C THR A 256 0.08 0.57 14.98
N LEU A 257 0.89 -0.30 14.39
CA LEU A 257 0.65 -1.74 14.38
C LEU A 257 0.87 -2.37 15.76
N GLY A 258 1.95 -1.97 16.44
CA GLY A 258 2.31 -2.54 17.74
C GLY A 258 1.35 -2.21 18.88
N LEU A 259 0.58 -1.13 18.79
CA LEU A 259 -0.39 -0.75 19.82
C LEU A 259 -1.83 -0.77 19.30
N TYR A 260 -2.15 0.01 18.25
CA TYR A 260 -3.55 0.16 17.82
C TYR A 260 -4.07 -1.11 17.15
N TYR A 261 -3.33 -1.67 16.20
CA TYR A 261 -3.75 -2.92 15.55
C TYR A 261 -3.80 -4.06 16.55
N ARG A 262 -2.74 -4.28 17.35
CA ARG A 262 -2.72 -5.34 18.36
C ARG A 262 -3.85 -5.23 19.38
N THR A 263 -4.23 -4.02 19.79
CA THR A 263 -5.35 -3.82 20.71
C THR A 263 -6.71 -4.11 20.06
N LEU A 264 -6.92 -3.71 18.81
CA LEU A 264 -8.19 -3.93 18.09
C LEU A 264 -8.35 -5.38 17.65
N GLU A 265 -7.30 -5.95 17.05
CA GLU A 265 -7.30 -7.27 16.42
C GLU A 265 -6.95 -8.41 17.37
N ARG A 266 -6.39 -8.08 18.53
CA ARG A 266 -5.90 -9.05 19.52
C ARG A 266 -4.87 -10.03 18.94
N THR A 267 -4.22 -9.65 17.85
CA THR A 267 -3.15 -10.39 17.18
C THR A 267 -2.14 -9.41 16.58
N ASP A 268 -0.98 -9.91 16.17
CA ASP A 268 0.06 -9.09 15.56
C ASP A 268 -0.01 -9.18 14.04
N SER A 269 0.29 -8.06 13.37
CA SER A 269 0.37 -8.00 11.92
C SER A 269 1.77 -8.33 11.40
N VAL A 270 1.84 -8.72 10.12
CA VAL A 270 3.11 -8.97 9.42
C VAL A 270 4.03 -7.73 9.41
N GLY A 271 3.48 -6.52 9.31
CA GLY A 271 4.24 -5.28 9.29
C GLY A 271 4.85 -4.85 10.63
N GLY A 272 4.32 -5.37 11.74
CA GLY A 272 4.84 -5.08 13.08
C GLY A 272 5.71 -6.21 13.64
N ALA A 273 5.22 -7.45 13.55
CA ALA A 273 5.85 -8.61 14.18
C ALA A 273 6.50 -9.58 13.18
N GLY A 274 6.17 -9.50 11.90
CA GLY A 274 6.55 -10.48 10.89
C GLY A 274 5.62 -11.69 10.84
N ALA A 275 5.99 -12.67 10.04
CA ALA A 275 5.29 -13.94 9.94
C ALA A 275 5.43 -14.75 11.25
N LYS A 276 4.40 -15.55 11.58
CA LYS A 276 4.35 -16.37 12.80
C LYS A 276 4.28 -17.85 12.47
N GLY A 277 5.37 -18.40 11.97
CA GLY A 277 5.43 -19.80 11.53
C GLY A 277 6.31 -19.97 10.30
N LYS A 278 6.20 -21.13 9.66
CA LYS A 278 6.95 -21.43 8.43
C LYS A 278 6.24 -20.77 7.24
N THR A 279 6.97 -19.95 6.50
CA THR A 279 6.47 -19.28 5.28
C THR A 279 6.85 -20.08 4.02
N PRO A 280 6.23 -19.78 2.86
CA PRO A 280 6.72 -20.26 1.57
C PRO A 280 8.18 -19.84 1.33
N SER A 281 8.90 -20.55 0.46
CA SER A 281 10.32 -20.28 0.19
C SER A 281 10.57 -18.93 -0.46
N ASN A 282 9.57 -18.39 -1.16
CA ASN A 282 9.58 -17.10 -1.83
C ASN A 282 9.01 -15.96 -0.96
N TYR A 283 8.81 -16.19 0.34
CA TYR A 283 8.43 -15.12 1.28
C TYR A 283 9.66 -14.65 2.07
N HIS A 284 9.96 -13.36 1.97
CA HIS A 284 11.11 -12.71 2.59
C HIS A 284 10.64 -11.72 3.65
N ASP A 285 10.92 -12.02 4.93
CA ASP A 285 10.61 -11.13 6.05
C ASP A 285 11.75 -10.14 6.30
N ARG A 286 11.66 -8.95 5.71
CA ARG A 286 12.68 -7.88 5.76
C ARG A 286 12.46 -6.99 6.98
N ARG A 287 13.36 -7.07 7.96
CA ARG A 287 13.32 -6.19 9.15
C ARG A 287 14.11 -4.90 8.91
N VAL A 288 13.40 -3.81 8.64
CA VAL A 288 13.96 -2.46 8.46
C VAL A 288 13.89 -1.65 9.76
N GLY A 289 14.73 -2.02 10.72
CA GLY A 289 14.71 -1.43 12.07
C GLY A 289 15.10 0.05 12.14
N TYR A 290 15.72 0.59 11.08
CA TYR A 290 16.05 2.01 10.97
C TYR A 290 14.86 2.87 10.53
N VAL A 291 13.82 2.28 9.92
CA VAL A 291 12.58 2.99 9.57
C VAL A 291 11.88 3.36 10.89
N PRO A 292 11.71 4.66 11.19
CA PRO A 292 11.43 5.11 12.55
C PRO A 292 9.98 4.86 13.00
N ASP A 293 9.04 4.71 12.06
CA ASP A 293 7.61 4.56 12.35
C ASP A 293 6.82 4.02 11.14
N HIS A 294 5.50 3.85 11.33
CA HIS A 294 4.54 3.34 10.34
C HIS A 294 4.45 4.17 9.06
N PHE A 295 4.74 5.47 9.13
CA PHE A 295 4.46 6.42 8.06
C PHE A 295 5.71 6.73 7.23
N SER A 296 6.87 6.29 7.70
CA SER A 296 8.16 6.65 7.11
C SER A 296 8.61 5.72 5.98
N PHE A 297 7.96 4.58 5.75
CA PHE A 297 8.38 3.59 4.73
C PHE A 297 8.61 4.18 3.33
N LEU A 298 7.79 5.16 2.94
CA LEU A 298 7.84 5.77 1.59
C LEU A 298 8.75 7.00 1.51
N ILE A 299 9.25 7.52 2.64
CA ILE A 299 9.95 8.81 2.68
C ILE A 299 11.40 8.61 2.22
N PRO A 300 11.89 9.34 1.20
CA PRO A 300 13.30 9.29 0.81
C PRO A 300 14.23 9.57 1.99
N ASP A 301 15.39 8.89 2.04
CA ASP A 301 16.41 8.98 3.09
C ASP A 301 15.97 8.58 4.53
N ARG A 302 14.74 8.06 4.69
CA ARG A 302 14.18 7.61 5.98
C ARG A 302 13.46 6.28 5.92
N GLY A 303 12.78 6.05 4.82
CA GLY A 303 12.09 4.82 4.47
C GLY A 303 13.05 3.79 3.93
N CYS A 304 12.51 2.80 3.23
CA CYS A 304 13.27 1.66 2.73
C CYS A 304 13.04 1.41 1.23
N ILE A 305 12.67 2.45 0.47
CA ILE A 305 12.39 2.32 -0.97
C ILE A 305 13.66 2.03 -1.78
N ASP A 306 14.82 2.41 -1.27
CA ASP A 306 16.12 1.97 -1.78
C ASP A 306 16.26 0.44 -1.73
N GLU A 307 15.97 -0.17 -0.58
CA GLU A 307 15.99 -1.64 -0.47
C GLU A 307 14.90 -2.31 -1.33
N VAL A 308 13.74 -1.67 -1.52
CA VAL A 308 12.68 -2.19 -2.42
C VAL A 308 13.16 -2.18 -3.87
N ALA A 309 13.81 -1.09 -4.31
CA ALA A 309 14.36 -1.00 -5.65
C ALA A 309 15.48 -2.03 -5.86
N ASP A 310 16.35 -2.22 -4.87
CA ASP A 310 17.39 -3.27 -4.90
C ASP A 310 16.78 -4.67 -5.01
N ASP A 311 15.70 -4.98 -4.28
CA ASP A 311 14.98 -6.26 -4.38
C ASP A 311 14.26 -6.42 -5.75
N PHE A 312 14.02 -5.33 -6.50
CA PHE A 312 13.60 -5.39 -7.90
C PHE A 312 14.75 -5.56 -8.89
N GLY A 313 15.99 -5.69 -8.41
CA GLY A 313 17.19 -5.73 -9.26
C GLY A 313 17.55 -4.38 -9.87
N VAL A 314 16.96 -3.29 -9.37
CA VAL A 314 17.24 -1.92 -9.80
C VAL A 314 18.29 -1.32 -8.89
N SER A 315 19.14 -0.47 -9.45
CA SER A 315 20.25 0.13 -8.74
C SER A 315 20.31 1.62 -9.06
N PRO A 316 20.61 2.50 -8.08
CA PRO A 316 20.61 3.93 -8.33
C PRO A 316 21.66 4.29 -9.39
N PRO A 317 21.37 5.25 -10.30
CA PRO A 317 22.32 5.72 -11.30
C PRO A 317 23.65 6.16 -10.68
N GLU A 318 24.78 5.88 -11.34
CA GLU A 318 26.12 6.27 -10.84
C GLU A 318 26.20 7.76 -10.47
N SER A 319 25.53 8.63 -11.23
CA SER A 319 25.45 10.07 -10.95
C SER A 319 24.81 10.44 -9.60
N LEU A 320 23.97 9.57 -9.04
CA LEU A 320 23.40 9.76 -7.70
C LEU A 320 24.25 9.11 -6.62
N ARG A 321 24.93 7.99 -6.92
CA ARG A 321 25.84 7.29 -5.98
C ARG A 321 26.98 8.19 -5.49
N ASP A 322 27.56 9.00 -6.37
CA ASP A 322 28.66 9.91 -6.02
C ASP A 322 28.20 11.08 -5.13
N THR A 323 26.93 11.49 -5.24
CA THR A 323 26.39 12.60 -4.42
C THR A 323 26.07 12.13 -3.00
N GLU A 324 25.69 10.88 -2.81
CA GLU A 324 25.29 10.33 -1.51
C GLU A 324 26.46 9.76 -0.68
N ILE A 325 27.47 9.16 -1.34
CA ILE A 325 28.72 8.72 -0.67
C ILE A 325 29.49 9.93 -0.11
N THR A 326 29.39 11.09 -0.77
CA THR A 326 29.98 12.33 -0.28
C THR A 326 29.21 12.91 0.92
N ARG A 327 27.88 12.72 1.02
CA ARG A 327 27.08 13.22 2.16
C ARG A 327 27.12 12.31 3.41
N ARG A 328 27.24 10.99 3.25
CA ARG A 328 27.27 10.06 4.40
C ARG A 328 28.60 10.04 5.17
N THR A 329 29.68 10.62 4.63
CA THR A 329 30.99 10.64 5.31
C THR A 329 31.21 11.91 6.14
N GLU A 330 30.58 13.03 5.80
CA GLU A 330 30.78 14.31 6.53
C GLU A 330 29.86 14.50 7.73
N THR A 331 28.75 13.74 7.82
CA THR A 331 27.75 13.94 8.90
C THR A 331 28.03 13.14 10.18
N PHE A 332 29.13 12.39 10.23
CA PHE A 332 29.55 11.60 11.41
C PHE A 332 30.96 11.90 11.93
N SER A 333 31.67 12.90 11.36
CA SER A 333 32.96 13.35 11.89
C SER A 333 32.89 14.55 12.83
N ASP A 334 31.78 15.30 12.87
CA ASP A 334 31.69 16.57 13.63
C ASP A 334 30.40 16.75 14.46
N ALA A 335 29.91 15.70 15.13
CA ALA A 335 28.85 15.82 16.15
C ALA A 335 29.16 15.03 17.43
#